data_AF-A0A9D1NC62-F1
#
_entry.id   AF-A0A9D1NC62-F1
#
_cell.length_a   1.000
_cell.length_b   1.000
_cell.length_c   1.000
_cell.angle_alpha   90.00
_cell.angle_beta   90.00
_cell.angle_gamma   90.00
#
_symmetry.space_group_name_H-M   'P 1'
#
loop_
_entity.id
_entity.type
_entity.pdbx_description
1 polymer ?
#
loop_
_entity_poly.entity_id
_entity_poly.type
_entity_poly.pdbx_seq_one_letter_code
_entity_poly.pdbx_strand_id
1 'polypeptide(L)'
;MNAKLTIDFLSGVEFFFHTRCKLEKGDNRVEITFTETVPGAEINTTIGFLGKRVTVFRAVRVREWMPDTVDFDQFFVLDESSERYARALLHLEKFELFLLAEGLQVEYTEDGVEAKIRCFMGYEDARSDEMTLRLICRAE
;
A
#
# COMPACT_ATOMS: atom_id res chain seq x y z
N MET A 1 0.07 13.62 -12.27
CA MET A 1 -1.24 14.32 -12.13
C MET A 1 -1.72 14.28 -10.68
N ASN A 2 -2.69 15.10 -10.28
CA ASN A 2 -3.35 14.96 -8.98
C ASN A 2 -4.32 13.78 -9.04
N ALA A 3 -4.49 13.08 -7.92
CA ALA A 3 -5.32 11.90 -7.84
C ALA A 3 -5.83 11.65 -6.42
N LYS A 4 -6.83 10.79 -6.35
CA LYS A 4 -7.48 10.31 -5.14
C LYS A 4 -7.13 8.84 -4.94
N LEU A 5 -6.51 8.51 -3.80
CA LEU A 5 -6.20 7.14 -3.39
C LEU A 5 -7.18 6.69 -2.32
N THR A 6 -7.74 5.50 -2.52
CA THR A 6 -8.61 4.80 -1.57
C THR A 6 -8.05 3.40 -1.34
N ILE A 7 -7.98 2.98 -0.08
CA ILE A 7 -7.60 1.61 0.31
C ILE A 7 -8.66 1.08 1.28
N ASP A 8 -9.25 -0.07 0.98
CA ASP A 8 -10.29 -0.70 1.81
C ASP A 8 -10.18 -2.24 1.82
N PHE A 9 -10.96 -2.90 2.67
CA PHE A 9 -11.11 -4.36 2.65
C PHE A 9 -12.43 -4.78 1.98
N LEU A 10 -12.37 -5.74 1.07
CA LEU A 10 -13.56 -6.29 0.42
C LEU A 10 -14.42 -7.18 1.34
N SER A 11 -13.88 -7.60 2.50
CA SER A 11 -14.57 -8.45 3.48
C SER A 11 -15.65 -7.71 4.29
N GLY A 12 -15.84 -6.41 4.08
CA GLY A 12 -16.83 -5.61 4.81
C GLY A 12 -16.39 -5.21 6.23
N VAL A 13 -15.12 -5.44 6.58
CA VAL A 13 -14.49 -4.80 7.74
C VAL A 13 -14.49 -3.29 7.51
N GLU A 14 -14.90 -2.52 8.51
CA GLU A 14 -14.89 -1.05 8.48
C GLU A 14 -13.45 -0.52 8.52
N PHE A 15 -12.71 -0.74 7.44
CA PHE A 15 -11.40 -0.14 7.20
C PHE A 15 -11.47 0.63 5.90
N PHE A 16 -11.12 1.91 5.97
CA PHE A 16 -11.12 2.79 4.81
C PHE A 16 -10.06 3.86 4.99
N PHE A 17 -8.99 3.79 4.21
CA PHE A 17 -8.02 4.85 4.10
C PHE A 17 -8.28 5.66 2.85
N HIS A 18 -8.30 6.98 3.00
CA HIS A 18 -8.53 7.89 1.90
C HIS A 18 -7.56 9.07 1.94
N THR A 19 -6.81 9.30 0.87
CA THR A 19 -5.85 10.41 0.77
C THR A 19 -5.76 11.00 -0.64
N ARG A 20 -5.26 12.24 -0.72
CA ARG A 20 -4.84 12.84 -1.98
C ARG A 20 -3.42 12.42 -2.29
N CYS A 21 -3.14 12.19 -3.56
CA CYS A 21 -1.86 11.68 -4.02
C CYS A 21 -1.45 12.29 -5.37
N LYS A 22 -0.21 12.01 -5.77
CA LYS A 22 0.28 12.17 -7.13
C LYS A 22 0.20 10.82 -7.82
N LEU A 23 -0.29 10.84 -9.06
CA LEU A 23 -0.36 9.67 -9.92
C LEU A 23 0.50 9.92 -11.17
N GLU A 24 1.39 9.00 -11.48
CA GLU A 24 2.15 8.97 -12.73
C GLU A 24 1.84 7.69 -13.50
N LYS A 25 1.68 7.80 -14.82
CA LYS A 25 1.31 6.69 -15.69
C LYS A 25 2.30 6.56 -16.83
N GLY A 26 2.64 5.32 -17.17
CA GLY A 26 3.29 4.91 -18.40
C GLY A 26 2.63 3.66 -18.95
N ASP A 27 3.10 3.15 -20.08
CA ASP A 27 2.40 2.12 -20.88
C ASP A 27 2.00 0.85 -20.12
N ASN A 28 2.76 0.46 -19.09
CA ASN A 28 2.43 -0.64 -18.17
C ASN A 28 2.87 -0.35 -16.73
N ARG A 29 3.03 0.93 -16.40
CA ARG A 29 3.52 1.39 -15.11
C ARG A 29 2.56 2.41 -14.54
N VAL A 30 2.23 2.24 -13.27
CA VAL A 30 1.57 3.29 -12.50
C VAL A 30 2.37 3.53 -11.23
N GLU A 31 2.60 4.79 -10.90
CA GLU A 31 3.23 5.19 -9.64
C GLU A 31 2.29 6.12 -8.88
N ILE A 32 2.09 5.81 -7.60
CA ILE A 32 1.24 6.57 -6.69
C ILE A 32 2.10 7.07 -5.55
N THR A 33 2.19 8.37 -5.38
CA THR A 33 2.97 8.99 -4.29
C THR A 33 2.05 9.80 -3.39
N PHE A 34 2.10 9.54 -2.09
CA PHE A 34 1.37 10.32 -1.09
C PHE A 34 2.23 10.55 0.15
N THR A 35 1.79 11.49 0.98
CA THR A 35 2.50 11.85 2.21
C THR A 35 1.54 11.83 3.37
N GLU A 36 1.96 11.17 4.44
CA GLU A 36 1.23 11.06 5.70
C GLU A 36 2.00 11.85 6.76
N THR A 37 1.27 12.61 7.59
CA THR A 37 1.86 13.26 8.75
C THR A 37 1.35 12.55 9.99
N VAL A 38 2.27 11.95 10.73
CA VAL A 38 2.01 11.32 12.03
C VAL A 38 2.71 12.13 13.12
N PRO A 39 2.33 12.00 14.40
CA PRO A 39 3.06 12.64 15.49
C PRO A 39 4.57 12.34 15.41
N GLY A 40 5.39 13.39 15.37
CA GLY A 40 6.86 13.27 15.32
C GLY A 40 7.47 12.93 13.95
N ALA A 41 6.69 12.58 12.91
CA ALA A 41 7.26 12.19 11.62
C ALA A 41 6.39 12.53 10.39
N GLU A 42 7.05 12.69 9.26
CA GLU A 42 6.44 12.73 7.93
C GLU A 42 6.83 11.48 7.16
N ILE A 43 5.86 10.82 6.53
CA ILE A 43 6.06 9.56 5.82
C ILE A 43 5.71 9.80 4.35
N ASN A 44 6.67 9.61 3.45
CA ASN A 44 6.43 9.63 2.01
C ASN A 44 6.32 8.18 1.50
N THR A 45 5.16 7.84 0.95
CA THR A 45 4.88 6.49 0.47
C THR A 45 4.72 6.54 -1.05
N THR A 46 5.48 5.69 -1.74
CA THR A 46 5.38 5.46 -3.18
C THR A 46 4.97 4.01 -3.44
N ILE A 47 3.87 3.82 -4.16
CA ILE A 47 3.36 2.52 -4.59
C ILE A 47 3.48 2.44 -6.11
N GLY A 48 4.37 1.57 -6.59
CA GLY A 48 4.59 1.34 -8.02
C GLY A 48 3.95 0.03 -8.47
N PHE A 49 3.11 0.09 -9.49
CA PHE A 49 2.59 -1.06 -10.24
C PHE A 49 3.33 -1.19 -11.56
N LEU A 50 3.85 -2.38 -11.86
CA LEU A 50 4.48 -2.71 -13.14
C LEU A 50 4.01 -4.09 -13.59
N GLY A 51 3.06 -4.14 -14.52
CA GLY A 51 2.38 -5.39 -14.88
C GLY A 51 1.71 -6.01 -13.65
N LYS A 52 2.17 -7.21 -13.25
CA LYS A 52 1.72 -7.94 -12.05
C LYS A 52 2.70 -7.84 -10.87
N ARG A 53 3.52 -6.80 -10.83
CA ARG A 53 4.42 -6.51 -9.72
C ARG A 53 3.95 -5.26 -8.99
N VAL A 54 3.92 -5.32 -7.67
CA VAL A 54 3.74 -4.15 -6.80
C VAL A 54 5.03 -3.89 -6.06
N THR A 55 5.45 -2.64 -6.03
CA THR A 55 6.58 -2.14 -5.25
C THR A 55 6.05 -1.10 -4.30
N VAL A 56 6.50 -1.14 -3.06
CA VAL A 56 6.18 -0.10 -2.09
C VAL A 56 7.48 0.38 -1.48
N PHE A 57 7.68 1.68 -1.55
CA PHE A 57 8.77 2.37 -0.90
C PHE A 57 8.19 3.39 0.07
N ARG A 58 8.70 3.38 1.30
CA ARG A 58 8.28 4.28 2.37
C ARG A 58 9.51 4.96 2.93
N ALA A 59 9.62 6.27 2.76
CA ALA A 59 10.66 7.08 3.35
C ALA A 59 10.12 7.83 4.57
N VAL A 60 10.76 7.68 5.73
CA VAL A 60 10.32 8.30 6.98
C VAL A 60 11.28 9.41 7.39
N ARG A 61 10.73 10.61 7.55
CA ARG A 61 11.44 11.78 8.06
C ARG A 61 10.99 12.09 9.48
N VAL A 62 11.78 11.66 10.45
CA VAL A 62 11.57 11.99 11.87
C VAL A 62 11.92 13.45 12.12
N ARG A 63 11.01 14.18 12.75
CA ARG A 63 11.18 15.57 13.19
C ARG A 63 11.40 15.66 14.70
N GLU A 64 10.73 14.79 15.45
CA GLU A 64 10.84 14.67 16.90
C GLU A 64 10.66 13.20 17.26
N TRP A 65 11.58 12.64 18.04
CA TRP A 65 11.52 11.23 18.44
C TRP A 65 10.50 11.04 19.56
N MET A 66 9.51 10.18 19.33
CA MET A 66 8.50 9.76 20.30
C MET A 66 8.52 8.22 20.41
N PRO A 67 8.06 7.63 21.53
CA PRO A 67 8.05 6.16 21.71
C PRO A 67 7.31 5.38 20.62
N ASP A 68 6.34 6.01 19.95
CA ASP A 68 5.54 5.42 18.86
C ASP A 68 5.98 5.90 17.46
N THR A 69 7.11 6.62 17.36
CA THR A 69 7.62 7.07 16.07
C THR A 69 8.13 5.88 15.27
N VAL A 70 7.50 5.62 14.13
CA VAL A 70 8.02 4.69 13.14
C VAL A 70 9.30 5.30 12.57
N ASP A 71 10.46 4.66 12.73
CA ASP A 71 11.78 5.29 12.50
C ASP A 71 12.61 4.64 11.40
N PHE A 72 11.99 3.79 10.57
CA PHE A 72 12.70 3.07 9.52
C PHE A 72 12.00 3.16 8.16
N ASP A 73 12.83 3.36 7.14
CA ASP A 73 12.45 3.24 5.75
C ASP A 73 12.08 1.79 5.45
N GLN A 74 11.11 1.60 4.57
CA GLN A 74 10.67 0.28 4.15
C GLN A 74 10.66 0.20 2.64
N PHE A 75 11.14 -0.94 2.15
CA PHE A 75 11.06 -1.28 0.74
C PHE A 75 10.62 -2.73 0.64
N PHE A 76 9.58 -2.99 -0.15
CA PHE A 76 9.21 -4.35 -0.49
C PHE A 76 8.68 -4.46 -1.92
N VAL A 77 8.81 -5.67 -2.45
CA VAL A 77 8.34 -6.04 -3.78
C VAL A 77 7.44 -7.26 -3.63
N LEU A 78 6.21 -7.13 -4.13
CA LEU A 78 5.29 -8.23 -4.34
C LEU A 78 5.33 -8.59 -5.82
N ASP A 79 5.74 -9.82 -6.09
CA ASP A 79 5.81 -10.38 -7.43
C ASP A 79 5.13 -11.75 -7.40
N GLU A 80 4.16 -11.99 -8.29
CA GLU A 80 3.43 -13.28 -8.37
C GLU A 80 4.39 -14.47 -8.56
N SER A 81 5.60 -14.24 -9.09
CA SER A 81 6.64 -15.28 -9.23
C SER A 81 7.43 -15.56 -7.94
N SER A 82 7.22 -14.79 -6.87
CA SER A 82 7.87 -14.97 -5.58
C SER A 82 7.03 -15.85 -4.66
N GLU A 83 7.61 -16.95 -4.18
CA GLU A 83 7.01 -17.80 -3.14
C GLU A 83 7.04 -17.17 -1.74
N ARG A 84 7.60 -15.96 -1.60
CA ARG A 84 7.73 -15.26 -0.31
C ARG A 84 6.62 -14.24 -0.08
N TYR A 85 6.07 -14.23 1.14
CA TYR A 85 5.25 -13.14 1.66
C TYR A 85 6.06 -11.84 1.70
N ALA A 86 5.42 -10.70 1.42
CA ALA A 86 6.02 -9.40 1.68
C ALA A 86 5.29 -8.74 2.86
N ARG A 87 6.00 -8.50 3.95
CA ARG A 87 5.48 -7.71 5.07
C ARG A 87 5.42 -6.25 4.65
N ALA A 88 4.23 -5.67 4.68
CA ALA A 88 3.98 -4.27 4.44
C ALA A 88 3.49 -3.63 5.73
N LEU A 89 4.32 -2.81 6.38
CA LEU A 89 3.79 -1.93 7.42
C LEU A 89 3.17 -0.71 6.72
N LEU A 90 2.00 -0.93 6.13
CA LEU A 90 1.11 0.14 5.75
C LEU A 90 0.58 0.73 7.06
N HIS A 91 1.19 1.81 7.56
CA HIS A 91 0.79 2.49 8.79
C HIS A 91 -0.50 3.31 8.58
N LEU A 92 -1.48 2.67 7.95
CA LEU A 92 -2.83 3.16 7.81
C LEU A 92 -3.50 2.87 9.15
N GLU A 93 -3.51 3.85 10.05
CA GLU A 93 -4.21 3.76 11.35
C GLU A 93 -3.74 2.63 12.30
N LYS A 94 -2.45 2.24 12.25
CA LYS A 94 -1.79 1.25 13.15
C LYS A 94 -1.96 -0.24 12.79
N PHE A 95 -2.42 -0.58 11.59
CA PHE A 95 -2.48 -1.99 11.17
C PHE A 95 -1.16 -2.47 10.56
N GLU A 96 -0.73 -3.68 10.91
CA GLU A 96 0.34 -4.39 10.20
C GLU A 96 -0.29 -5.34 9.18
N LEU A 97 0.11 -5.23 7.90
CA LEU A 97 -0.43 -6.06 6.82
C LEU A 97 0.68 -6.94 6.23
N PHE A 98 0.40 -8.24 6.14
CA PHE A 98 1.25 -9.19 5.42
C PHE A 98 0.62 -9.44 4.06
N LEU A 99 1.27 -8.97 3.00
CA LEU A 99 0.72 -9.00 1.65
C LEU A 99 1.17 -10.26 0.91
N LEU A 100 0.23 -10.83 0.16
CA LEU A 100 0.39 -12.01 -0.66
C LEU A 100 0.49 -11.61 -2.12
N ALA A 101 1.53 -12.11 -2.79
CA ALA A 101 1.62 -11.96 -4.23
C ALA A 101 0.66 -12.91 -4.97
N GLU A 102 0.32 -14.05 -4.36
CA GLU A 102 -0.67 -14.98 -4.89
C GLU A 102 -2.04 -14.29 -5.00
N GLY A 103 -2.61 -14.26 -6.20
CA GLY A 103 -3.91 -13.63 -6.43
C GLY A 103 -3.87 -12.10 -6.55
N LEU A 104 -2.69 -11.50 -6.70
CA LEU A 104 -2.56 -10.09 -7.08
C LEU A 104 -3.24 -9.83 -8.42
N GLN A 105 -4.25 -8.98 -8.42
CA GLN A 105 -4.96 -8.52 -9.61
C GLN A 105 -4.74 -7.03 -9.76
N VAL A 106 -4.31 -6.58 -10.94
CA VAL A 106 -4.11 -5.17 -11.25
C VAL A 106 -4.86 -4.85 -12.54
N GLU A 107 -5.71 -3.85 -12.48
CA GLU A 107 -6.46 -3.30 -13.60
C GLU A 107 -6.03 -1.85 -13.82
N TYR A 108 -5.52 -1.57 -15.01
CA TYR A 108 -5.14 -0.22 -15.43
C TYR A 108 -6.32 0.41 -16.18
N THR A 109 -6.79 1.54 -15.67
CA THR A 109 -7.88 2.29 -16.31
C THR A 109 -7.32 3.51 -17.03
N GLU A 110 -8.14 4.19 -17.83
CA GLU A 110 -7.73 5.46 -18.47
C GLU A 110 -7.36 6.54 -17.44
N ASP A 111 -8.05 6.55 -16.30
CA ASP A 111 -7.92 7.53 -15.23
C ASP A 111 -7.08 7.05 -14.03
N GLY A 112 -6.61 5.80 -13.99
CA GLY A 112 -5.73 5.34 -12.91
C GLY A 112 -5.49 3.84 -12.85
N VAL A 113 -5.54 3.29 -11.63
CA VAL A 113 -5.26 1.87 -11.34
C VAL A 113 -6.14 1.35 -10.21
N GLU A 114 -6.63 0.13 -10.36
CA GLU A 114 -7.23 -0.66 -9.28
C GLU A 114 -6.40 -1.91 -9.06
N ALA A 115 -6.08 -2.20 -7.81
CA ALA A 115 -5.39 -3.41 -7.42
C ALA A 115 -6.11 -4.14 -6.29
N LYS A 116 -6.16 -5.47 -6.39
CA LYS A 116 -6.65 -6.35 -5.33
C LYS A 116 -5.50 -7.23 -4.89
N ILE A 117 -5.23 -7.22 -3.59
CA ILE A 117 -4.08 -7.89 -2.99
C ILE A 117 -4.61 -8.72 -1.82
N ARG A 118 -4.31 -10.01 -1.81
CA ARG A 118 -4.62 -10.86 -0.64
C ARG A 118 -3.68 -10.48 0.50
N CYS A 119 -4.17 -10.49 1.73
CA CYS A 119 -3.37 -10.10 2.89
C CYS A 119 -3.86 -10.72 4.19
N PHE A 120 -2.98 -10.73 5.20
CA PHE A 120 -3.33 -11.01 6.60
C PHE A 120 -3.13 -9.75 7.44
N MET A 121 -3.98 -9.57 8.44
CA MET A 121 -3.82 -8.53 9.47
C MET A 121 -3.18 -9.17 10.72
N GLY A 122 -2.11 -8.59 11.25
CA GLY A 122 -1.41 -9.14 12.42
C GLY A 122 -0.21 -10.02 12.04
N TYR A 123 -0.01 -11.18 12.67
CA TYR A 123 1.21 -11.99 12.51
C TYR A 123 1.15 -12.98 11.33
N GLU A 124 2.31 -13.28 10.74
CA GLU A 124 2.52 -14.22 9.60
C GLU A 124 1.89 -15.62 9.80
N ASP A 125 1.71 -16.05 11.06
CA ASP A 125 1.16 -17.37 11.41
C ASP A 125 -0.37 -17.41 11.55
N ALA A 126 -1.06 -16.26 11.48
CA ALA A 126 -2.52 -16.16 11.60
C ALA A 126 -3.21 -16.45 10.26
N ARG A 127 -3.11 -17.70 9.77
CA ARG A 127 -3.79 -18.15 8.54
C ARG A 127 -5.33 -18.07 8.58
N SER A 128 -5.93 -17.72 9.72
CA SER A 128 -7.38 -17.72 9.96
C SER A 128 -8.12 -16.51 9.39
N ASP A 129 -7.43 -15.40 9.10
CA ASP A 129 -8.06 -14.11 8.79
C ASP A 129 -7.54 -13.51 7.49
N GLU A 130 -7.47 -14.34 6.43
CA GLU A 130 -7.14 -13.84 5.10
C GLU A 130 -8.22 -12.86 4.61
N MET A 131 -7.77 -11.70 4.13
CA MET A 131 -8.61 -10.64 3.58
C MET A 131 -8.12 -10.25 2.19
N THR A 132 -8.95 -9.50 1.47
CA THR A 132 -8.55 -8.85 0.21
C THR A 132 -8.54 -7.35 0.41
N LEU A 133 -7.35 -6.78 0.41
CA LEU A 133 -7.10 -5.36 0.31
C LEU A 133 -7.42 -4.91 -1.11
N ARG A 134 -8.22 -3.87 -1.26
CA ARG A 134 -8.45 -3.21 -2.54
C ARG A 134 -7.87 -1.80 -2.47
N LEU A 135 -7.04 -1.48 -3.46
CA LEU A 135 -6.44 -0.18 -3.67
C LEU A 135 -7.00 0.42 -4.96
N ILE A 136 -7.58 1.61 -4.88
CA ILE A 136 -8.12 2.34 -6.03
C ILE A 136 -7.46 3.70 -6.07
N CYS A 137 -6.79 4.03 -7.17
CA CYS A 137 -6.29 5.38 -7.43
C CYS A 137 -6.85 5.90 -8.75
N ARG A 138 -7.40 7.12 -8.72
CA ARG A 138 -8.03 7.79 -9.87
C ARG A 138 -7.60 9.24 -9.94
N ALA A 139 -7.30 9.73 -11.14
CA ALA A 139 -6.97 11.12 -11.41
C ALA A 139 -8.14 12.05 -11.03
N GLU A 140 -7.81 13.25 -10.54
CA GLU A 140 -8.75 14.35 -10.24
C GLU A 140 -8.52 15.56 -11.16
#